data_AF-A0A6V7IHG4-F1
#
_entry.id   AF-A0A6V7IHG4-F1
#
_cell.length_a   1.000
_cell.length_b   1.000
_cell.length_c   1.000
_cell.angle_alpha   90.00
_cell.angle_beta   90.00
_cell.angle_gamma   90.00
#
_symmetry.space_group_name_H-M   'P 1'
#
loop_
_entity.id
_entity.type
_entity.pdbx_description
1 polymer ?
#
loop_
_entity_poly.entity_id
_entity_poly.type
_entity_poly.pdbx_seq_one_letter_code
_entity_poly.pdbx_strand_id
1 'polypeptide(L)'
;VHLFLILLQFAFCGINLAMESGDVDDLTANTITVLFFLHSIVKIVYFAARSKLFYRTLAIWNNPNSHPLFAESNARYHSIALTKMRRLLFCVGAATIFSVIAWTTITFFEDPHKKVVDPITNETTYVE
;
A
#
# COMPACT_ATOMS: atom_id res chain seq x y z
N VAL A 1 11.67 -7.93 -10.61
CA VAL A 1 12.43 -6.90 -9.85
C VAL A 1 11.55 -6.24 -8.78
N HIS A 2 10.43 -5.59 -9.11
CA HIS A 2 9.61 -4.86 -8.12
C HIS A 2 9.05 -5.70 -6.96
N LEU A 3 8.46 -6.88 -7.24
CA LEU A 3 7.95 -7.76 -6.17
C LEU A 3 9.05 -8.21 -5.21
N PHE A 4 10.23 -8.53 -5.74
CA PHE A 4 11.38 -8.91 -4.94
C PHE A 4 11.80 -7.78 -3.99
N LEU A 5 11.90 -6.53 -4.48
CA LEU A 5 12.23 -5.36 -3.66
C LEU A 5 11.21 -5.11 -2.55
N ILE A 6 9.92 -5.30 -2.84
CA ILE A 6 8.85 -5.16 -1.85
C ILE A 6 8.97 -6.22 -0.75
N LEU A 7 9.21 -7.49 -1.13
CA LEU A 7 9.39 -8.57 -0.15
C LEU A 7 10.67 -8.40 0.67
N LEU A 8 11.75 -7.94 0.06
CA LEU A 8 13.01 -7.64 0.72
C LEU A 8 12.82 -6.52 1.76
N GLN A 9 12.18 -5.42 1.37
CA GLN A 9 11.87 -4.30 2.29
C GLN A 9 10.99 -4.77 3.45
N PHE A 10 9.95 -5.56 3.17
CA PHE A 10 9.07 -6.10 4.21
C PHE A 10 9.82 -7.02 5.18
N ALA A 11 10.73 -7.87 4.67
CA ALA A 11 11.57 -8.73 5.51
C ALA A 11 12.51 -7.90 6.41
N PHE A 12 13.13 -6.85 5.88
CA PHE A 12 13.97 -5.95 6.68
C PHE A 12 13.19 -5.20 7.75
N CYS A 13 11.95 -4.75 7.49
CA CYS A 13 11.09 -4.19 8.53
C CYS A 13 10.79 -5.22 9.65
N GLY A 14 10.58 -6.48 9.29
CA GLY A 14 10.38 -7.55 10.28
C GLY A 14 11.63 -7.84 11.12
N ILE A 15 12.83 -7.81 10.51
CA ILE A 15 14.10 -7.93 11.23
C ILE A 15 14.29 -6.73 12.16
N ASN A 16 14.03 -5.50 11.70
CA ASN A 16 14.13 -4.30 12.51
C ASN A 16 13.23 -4.38 13.75
N LEU A 17 11.98 -4.81 13.58
CA LEU A 17 11.04 -5.04 14.67
C LEU A 17 11.56 -6.04 15.71
N ALA A 18 12.19 -7.13 15.26
CA ALA A 18 12.73 -8.16 16.14
C ALA A 18 13.98 -7.71 16.89
N MET A 19 14.81 -6.85 16.27
CA MET A 19 16.03 -6.32 16.89
C MET A 19 15.74 -5.17 17.86
N GLU A 20 14.76 -4.33 17.56
CA GLU A 20 14.41 -3.13 18.34
C GLU A 20 13.25 -3.38 19.33
N SER A 21 13.04 -4.63 19.74
CA SER A 21 11.95 -4.99 20.66
C SER A 21 12.20 -4.57 22.12
N GLY A 22 13.36 -3.97 22.41
CA GLY A 22 13.77 -3.55 23.75
C GLY A 22 13.12 -2.24 24.21
N ASP A 23 12.73 -1.37 23.27
CA ASP A 23 12.03 -0.12 23.54
C ASP A 23 10.56 -0.26 23.07
N VAL A 24 9.61 0.13 23.94
CA VAL A 24 8.18 -0.02 23.66
C VAL A 24 7.71 0.95 22.57
N ASP A 25 8.28 2.16 22.51
CA ASP A 25 7.93 3.16 21.52
C ASP A 25 8.42 2.70 20.13
N ASP A 26 9.67 2.23 20.03
CA ASP A 26 10.21 1.68 18.78
C ASP A 26 9.50 0.39 18.36
N LEU A 27 9.15 -0.48 19.31
CA LEU A 27 8.39 -1.70 19.06
C LEU A 27 7.02 -1.36 18.43
N THR A 28 6.31 -0.38 18.97
CA THR A 28 4.99 0.02 18.45
C THR A 28 5.10 0.73 17.10
N ALA A 29 6.06 1.64 16.92
CA ALA A 29 6.31 2.33 15.66
C ALA A 29 6.66 1.34 14.52
N ASN A 30 7.56 0.40 14.79
CA ASN A 30 7.90 -0.65 13.84
C ASN A 30 6.72 -1.61 13.57
N THR A 31 5.92 -1.92 14.59
CA THR A 31 4.73 -2.78 14.43
C THR A 31 3.72 -2.14 13.47
N ILE A 32 3.42 -0.85 13.64
CA ILE A 32 2.52 -0.12 12.73
C ILE A 32 3.07 -0.16 11.31
N THR A 33 4.36 0.05 11.13
CA THR A 33 5.02 0.04 9.81
C THR A 33 4.89 -1.33 9.13
N VAL A 34 5.15 -2.42 9.86
CA VAL A 34 4.98 -3.79 9.34
C VAL A 34 3.52 -4.06 8.98
N LEU A 35 2.58 -3.74 9.88
CA LEU A 35 1.15 -3.94 9.62
C LEU A 35 0.64 -3.11 8.45
N PHE A 36 1.15 -1.89 8.28
CA PHE A 36 0.83 -1.02 7.15
C PHE A 36 1.20 -1.71 5.84
N PHE A 37 2.45 -2.14 5.68
CA PHE A 37 2.91 -2.78 4.45
C PHE A 37 2.33 -4.19 4.22
N LEU A 38 1.95 -4.91 5.29
CA LEU A 38 1.29 -6.22 5.19
C LEU A 38 0.03 -6.18 4.29
N HIS A 39 -0.72 -5.08 4.30
CA HIS A 39 -1.90 -4.91 3.45
C HIS A 39 -1.60 -5.09 1.96
N SER A 40 -0.44 -4.62 1.51
CA SER A 40 -0.02 -4.71 0.11
C SER A 40 0.37 -6.15 -0.26
N ILE A 41 1.14 -6.81 0.62
CA ILE A 41 1.55 -8.22 0.45
C ILE A 41 0.33 -9.12 0.36
N VAL A 42 -0.60 -8.99 1.32
CA VAL A 42 -1.83 -9.82 1.36
C VAL A 42 -2.66 -9.61 0.10
N LYS A 43 -2.78 -8.39 -0.43
CA LYS A 43 -3.53 -8.13 -1.67
C LYS A 43 -2.89 -8.78 -2.89
N ILE A 44 -1.56 -8.75 -3.00
CA ILE A 44 -0.82 -9.42 -4.07
C ILE A 44 -1.07 -10.92 -4.02
N VAL A 45 -0.90 -11.53 -2.85
CA VAL A 45 -1.13 -12.97 -2.65
C VAL A 45 -2.60 -13.33 -2.91
N TYR A 46 -3.54 -12.53 -2.42
CA TYR A 46 -4.97 -12.75 -2.62
C TYR A 46 -5.36 -12.75 -4.09
N PHE A 47 -4.83 -11.80 -4.87
CA PHE A 47 -5.05 -11.76 -6.31
C PHE A 47 -4.50 -13.00 -7.01
N ALA A 48 -3.28 -13.43 -6.66
CA ALA A 48 -2.69 -14.64 -7.23
C ALA A 48 -3.51 -15.91 -6.89
N ALA A 49 -3.88 -16.08 -5.61
CA ALA A 49 -4.61 -17.23 -5.12
C ALA A 49 -6.06 -17.30 -5.65
N ARG A 50 -6.71 -16.15 -5.87
CA ARG A 50 -8.12 -16.07 -6.33
C ARG A 50 -8.24 -15.59 -7.78
N SER A 51 -7.15 -15.65 -8.55
CA SER A 51 -7.04 -15.13 -9.92
C SER A 51 -8.18 -15.56 -10.83
N LYS A 52 -8.57 -16.84 -10.80
CA LYS A 52 -9.70 -17.36 -11.61
C LYS A 52 -11.00 -16.60 -11.40
N LEU A 53 -11.32 -16.22 -10.16
CA LEU A 53 -12.55 -15.48 -9.86
C LEU A 53 -12.48 -14.06 -10.41
N PHE A 54 -11.32 -13.40 -10.28
CA PHE A 54 -11.09 -12.06 -10.86
C PHE A 54 -11.21 -12.07 -12.38
N TYR A 55 -10.59 -13.03 -13.07
CA TYR A 55 -10.71 -13.12 -14.52
C TYR A 55 -12.15 -13.44 -14.96
N ARG A 56 -12.87 -14.26 -14.20
CA ARG A 56 -14.29 -14.52 -14.45
C ARG A 56 -15.14 -13.26 -14.30
N THR A 57 -14.92 -12.44 -13.27
CA THR A 57 -15.68 -11.19 -13.07
C THR A 57 -15.33 -10.14 -14.12
N LEU A 58 -14.08 -10.04 -14.56
CA LEU A 58 -13.71 -9.14 -15.64
C LEU A 58 -14.29 -9.58 -17.00
N ALA A 59 -14.39 -10.89 -17.24
CA ALA A 59 -14.93 -11.43 -18.48
C ALA A 59 -16.48 -11.44 -18.56
N ILE A 60 -17.19 -11.19 -17.45
CA ILE A 60 -18.65 -11.30 -17.40
C ILE A 60 -19.36 -10.33 -18.35
N TRP A 61 -18.72 -9.21 -18.67
CA TRP A 61 -19.28 -8.15 -19.51
C TRP A 61 -18.96 -8.32 -21.00
N ASN A 62 -18.32 -9.41 -21.41
CA ASN A 62 -17.93 -9.64 -22.80
C ASN A 62 -19.11 -9.96 -23.73
N ASN A 63 -20.26 -10.33 -23.16
CA ASN A 63 -21.51 -10.53 -23.92
C ASN A 63 -22.67 -9.80 -23.23
N PRO A 64 -22.75 -8.46 -23.35
CA PRO A 64 -23.79 -7.67 -22.72
C PRO A 64 -25.10 -7.79 -23.50
N ASN A 65 -26.22 -7.85 -22.79
CA ASN A 65 -27.54 -7.75 -23.42
C ASN A 65 -27.72 -6.35 -24.03
N SER A 66 -28.41 -6.27 -25.18
CA SER A 66 -28.70 -5.01 -25.85
C SER A 66 -30.10 -5.04 -26.47
N HIS A 67 -30.85 -3.95 -26.30
CA HIS A 67 -32.13 -3.75 -26.96
C HIS A 67 -31.98 -2.68 -28.05
N PRO A 68 -32.30 -2.97 -29.33
CA PRO A 68 -32.03 -2.08 -30.46
C PRO A 68 -32.58 -0.66 -30.28
N LEU A 69 -33.78 -0.55 -29.70
CA LEU A 69 -34.48 0.73 -29.53
C LEU A 69 -33.94 1.60 -28.38
N PHE A 70 -33.15 1.02 -27.45
CA PHE A 70 -32.67 1.71 -26.23
C PHE A 70 -31.14 1.72 -26.11
N ALA A 71 -30.44 1.31 -27.18
CA ALA A 71 -28.98 1.22 -27.20
C ALA A 71 -28.29 2.58 -26.99
N GLU A 72 -28.91 3.68 -27.42
CA GLU A 72 -28.40 5.04 -27.24
C GLU A 72 -28.23 5.41 -25.76
N SER A 73 -29.24 5.13 -24.93
CA SER A 73 -29.18 5.34 -23.48
C SER A 73 -28.07 4.49 -22.85
N ASN A 74 -27.96 3.23 -23.26
CA ASN A 74 -26.91 2.33 -22.78
C ASN A 74 -25.50 2.87 -23.10
N ALA A 75 -25.26 3.33 -24.33
CA ALA A 75 -23.99 3.93 -24.75
C ALA A 75 -23.66 5.20 -23.96
N ARG A 76 -24.66 6.04 -23.68
CA ARG A 76 -24.50 7.24 -22.83
C ARG A 76 -24.03 6.86 -21.43
N TYR A 77 -24.70 5.93 -20.75
CA TYR A 77 -24.29 5.54 -19.40
C TYR A 77 -22.97 4.75 -19.36
N HIS A 78 -22.68 3.97 -20.40
CA HIS A 78 -21.40 3.28 -20.54
C HIS A 78 -20.21 4.27 -20.56
N SER A 79 -20.31 5.33 -21.38
CA SER A 79 -19.26 6.37 -21.44
C SER A 79 -19.12 7.18 -20.14
N ILE A 80 -20.24 7.46 -19.46
CA ILE A 80 -20.23 8.10 -18.12
C ILE A 80 -19.55 7.20 -17.09
N ALA A 81 -19.82 5.89 -17.10
CA ALA A 81 -19.18 4.95 -16.20
C ALA A 81 -17.66 4.91 -16.45
N LEU A 82 -17.23 4.78 -17.72
CA LEU A 82 -15.81 4.77 -18.07
C LEU A 82 -15.07 6.04 -17.64
N THR A 83 -15.67 7.22 -17.84
CA THR A 83 -15.07 8.48 -17.42
C THR A 83 -14.93 8.56 -15.90
N LYS A 84 -15.95 8.15 -15.13
CA LYS A 84 -15.88 8.10 -13.66
C LYS A 84 -14.86 7.08 -13.16
N MET A 85 -14.82 5.88 -13.74
CA MET A 85 -13.85 4.83 -13.38
C MET A 85 -12.41 5.28 -13.61
N ARG A 86 -12.12 5.93 -14.75
CA ARG A 86 -10.79 6.50 -15.04
C ARG A 86 -10.45 7.65 -14.09
N ARG A 87 -11.40 8.57 -13.84
CA ARG A 87 -11.19 9.68 -12.91
C ARG A 87 -10.85 9.19 -11.51
N LEU A 88 -11.56 8.16 -11.03
CA LEU A 88 -11.28 7.55 -9.74
C LEU A 88 -9.86 6.96 -9.69
N LEU A 89 -9.45 6.24 -10.74
CA LEU A 89 -8.10 5.69 -10.84
C LEU A 89 -7.04 6.80 -10.75
N PHE A 90 -7.23 7.91 -11.47
CA PHE A 90 -6.29 9.04 -11.41
C PHE A 90 -6.27 9.73 -10.05
N CYS A 91 -7.42 9.93 -9.40
CA CYS A 91 -7.48 10.52 -8.07
C CYS A 91 -6.74 9.67 -7.03
N VAL A 92 -7.02 8.36 -7.00
CA VAL A 92 -6.36 7.43 -6.07
C VAL A 92 -4.87 7.29 -6.39
N GLY A 93 -4.52 7.17 -7.67
CA GLY A 93 -3.13 7.11 -8.13
C GLY A 93 -2.34 8.36 -7.72
N ALA A 94 -2.88 9.55 -7.97
CA ALA A 94 -2.25 10.81 -7.57
C ALA A 94 -2.09 10.92 -6.04
N ALA A 95 -3.11 10.52 -5.27
CA ALA A 95 -3.02 10.50 -3.81
C ALA A 95 -1.94 9.54 -3.30
N THR A 96 -1.76 8.37 -3.94
CA THR A 96 -0.70 7.44 -3.56
C THR A 96 0.70 7.97 -3.90
N ILE A 97 0.88 8.63 -5.06
CA ILE A 97 2.14 9.29 -5.42
C ILE A 97 2.44 10.41 -4.43
N PHE A 98 1.44 11.23 -4.10
CA PHE A 98 1.57 12.28 -3.11
C PHE A 98 1.99 11.71 -1.74
N SER A 99 1.39 10.60 -1.32
CA SER A 99 1.78 9.92 -0.07
C SER A 99 3.24 9.45 -0.07
N VAL A 100 3.75 8.95 -1.21
CA VAL A 100 5.17 8.57 -1.34
C VAL A 100 6.06 9.80 -1.20
N ILE A 101 5.74 10.88 -1.90
CA ILE A 101 6.50 12.14 -1.82
C ILE A 101 6.48 12.68 -0.39
N ALA A 102 5.31 12.72 0.25
CA ALA A 102 5.15 13.19 1.62
C ALA A 102 6.03 12.38 2.59
N TRP A 103 6.04 11.05 2.48
CA TRP A 103 6.88 10.21 3.32
C TRP A 103 8.36 10.46 3.08
N THR A 104 8.80 10.55 1.81
CA THR A 104 10.20 10.86 1.50
C THR A 104 10.64 12.23 2.01
N THR A 105 9.76 13.24 1.93
CA THR A 105 10.07 14.58 2.44
C THR A 105 10.22 14.55 3.95
N ILE A 106 9.33 13.89 4.69
CA ILE A 106 9.45 13.78 6.15
C ILE A 106 10.80 13.13 6.52
N THR A 107 11.16 12.03 5.87
CA THR A 107 12.42 11.32 6.14
C THR A 107 13.67 12.18 5.93
N PHE A 108 13.69 13.08 4.95
CA PHE A 108 14.87 13.93 4.70
C PHE A 108 14.93 15.19 5.55
N PHE A 109 13.82 15.58 6.18
CA PHE A 109 13.75 16.78 7.02
C PHE A 109 13.90 16.47 8.52
N GLU A 110 13.90 15.20 8.89
CA GLU A 110 14.14 14.73 10.26
C GLU A 110 15.62 14.35 10.45
N ASP A 111 16.21 14.74 11.58
CA ASP A 111 17.61 14.43 11.89
C ASP A 111 17.75 12.92 12.19
N PRO A 112 18.69 12.19 11.55
CA PRO A 112 18.88 10.77 11.78
C PRO A 112 19.67 10.56 13.07
N HIS A 113 19.01 10.58 14.22
CA HIS A 113 19.62 10.18 15.49
C HIS A 113 18.75 9.14 16.17
N LYS A 114 19.36 8.04 16.60
CA LYS A 114 18.70 7.05 17.45
C LYS A 114 18.92 7.42 18.90
N LYS A 115 17.84 7.64 19.63
CA LYS A 115 17.90 7.80 21.09
C LYS A 115 17.93 6.41 21.73
N VAL A 116 19.02 6.07 22.41
CA VAL A 116 19.17 4.82 23.15
C VAL A 116 19.18 5.14 24.64
N VAL A 117 18.25 4.55 25.39
CA VAL A 117 18.21 4.66 26.86
C VAL A 117 18.79 3.38 27.45
N ASP A 118 19.83 3.50 28.28
CA ASP A 118 20.38 2.36 28.98
C ASP A 118 19.41 1.91 30.10
N PRO A 119 18.91 0.66 30.07
CA PRO A 119 17.94 0.17 31.05
C PRO A 119 18.51 -0.01 32.47
N ILE A 120 19.83 0.05 32.65
CA ILE A 120 20.52 -0.13 33.94
C ILE A 120 20.88 1.23 34.55
N THR A 121 21.42 2.15 33.76
CA THR A 121 21.92 3.47 34.24
C THR A 121 20.94 4.62 34.00
N ASN A 122 19.87 4.41 33.20
CA ASN A 122 18.93 5.44 32.75
C ASN A 122 19.59 6.60 31.99
N GLU A 123 20.82 6.43 31.51
CA GLU A 123 21.49 7.42 30.68
C GLU A 123 20.97 7.35 29.25
N THR A 124 20.67 8.51 28.67
CA THR A 124 20.24 8.64 27.27
C THR A 124 21.44 8.97 26.41
N THR A 125 21.75 8.10 25.45
CA THR A 125 22.80 8.31 24.46
C THR A 125 22.16 8.53 23.10
N TYR A 126 22.61 9.54 22.36
CA TYR A 126 22.24 9.74 20.97
C TYR A 126 23.30 9.09 20.09
N VAL A 127 22.90 8.11 19.28
CA VAL A 127 23.77 7.43 18.33
C VAL A 127 23.39 7.92 16.94
N GLU A 128 24.37 8.47 16.21
CA GLU A 128 24.25 8.85 14.79
C GLU A 128 24.15 7.61 13.88
#